data_AF-A0A8H7M844-F1
#
_entry.id   AF-A0A8H7M844-F1
#
_cell.length_a   1.000
_cell.length_b   1.000
_cell.length_c   1.000
_cell.angle_alpha   90.00
_cell.angle_beta   90.00
_cell.angle_gamma   90.00
#
_symmetry.space_group_name_H-M   'P 1'
#
loop_
_entity.id
_entity.type
_entity.pdbx_description
1 polymer ?
#
loop_
_entity_poly.entity_id
_entity_poly.type
_entity_poly.pdbx_seq_one_letter_code
_entity_poly.pdbx_strand_id
1 'polypeptide(L)'
;MQVISVAPWGSYAEYVHGMFQRTTHDSEWNLCQTASRTDPTEAHNDIQEALAELESRVDTFHFPGSLDFQQAPANGQVPQLADTKRNTAVNEHYKKLEELSNRLQRIKTKGDEAVRSSKADAIAQVQEELEELERRKMAVWHNVSLLMGR
;
A
#
# COMPACT_ATOMS: atom_id res chain seq x y z
N MET A 1 -42.12 -45.90 -50.26
CA MET A 1 -42.47 -45.98 -48.83
C MET A 1 -41.34 -45.34 -48.03
N GLN A 2 -41.67 -44.32 -47.24
CA GLN A 2 -40.78 -43.77 -46.22
C GLN A 2 -40.86 -44.64 -44.96
N VAL A 3 -39.74 -44.85 -44.27
CA VAL A 3 -39.70 -44.80 -42.80
C VAL A 3 -38.36 -44.19 -42.39
N ILE A 4 -38.41 -42.87 -42.15
CA ILE A 4 -37.34 -42.10 -41.52
C ILE A 4 -37.43 -42.43 -40.03
N SER A 5 -36.38 -43.03 -39.47
CA SER A 5 -36.28 -43.26 -38.03
C SER A 5 -36.24 -41.92 -37.31
N VAL A 6 -37.31 -41.63 -36.55
CA VAL A 6 -37.38 -40.49 -35.64
C VAL A 6 -36.60 -40.86 -34.37
N ALA A 7 -35.60 -40.06 -33.99
CA ALA A 7 -34.94 -40.20 -32.70
C ALA A 7 -35.91 -39.76 -31.58
N PRO A 8 -35.88 -40.40 -30.39
CA PRO A 8 -36.87 -40.18 -29.32
C PRO A 8 -36.63 -38.93 -28.46
N TRP A 9 -35.79 -38.00 -28.92
CA TRP A 9 -35.51 -36.76 -28.23
C TRP A 9 -35.80 -35.62 -29.19
N GLY A 10 -36.46 -34.56 -28.69
CA GLY A 10 -37.00 -33.45 -29.46
C GLY A 10 -36.04 -32.81 -30.47
N SER A 11 -36.62 -32.03 -31.37
CA SER A 11 -36.00 -31.42 -32.53
C SER A 11 -34.55 -30.96 -32.28
N TYR A 12 -33.62 -31.29 -33.18
CA TYR A 12 -32.22 -30.84 -33.15
C TYR A 12 -32.11 -29.30 -32.98
N ALA A 13 -33.12 -28.56 -33.43
CA ALA A 13 -33.23 -27.11 -33.23
C ALA A 13 -33.29 -26.70 -31.73
N GLU A 14 -33.93 -27.50 -30.86
CA GLU A 14 -33.98 -27.23 -29.42
C GLU A 14 -32.65 -27.53 -28.70
N TYR A 15 -31.92 -28.55 -29.16
CA TYR A 15 -30.60 -28.89 -28.61
C TYR A 15 -29.57 -27.78 -28.87
N VAL A 16 -29.54 -27.26 -30.10
CA VAL A 16 -28.59 -26.19 -30.46
C VAL A 16 -28.98 -24.86 -29.79
N HIS A 17 -30.28 -24.61 -29.58
CA HIS A 17 -30.75 -23.42 -28.88
C HIS A 17 -30.39 -23.42 -27.38
N GLY A 18 -30.39 -24.59 -26.73
CA GLY A 18 -29.97 -24.74 -25.33
C GLY A 18 -28.45 -24.62 -25.09
N MET A 19 -27.62 -24.81 -26.12
CA MET A 19 -26.17 -24.59 -26.05
C MET A 19 -25.81 -23.09 -26.14
N PHE A 20 -26.50 -22.33 -27.00
CA PHE A 20 -26.23 -20.90 -27.14
C PHE A 20 -26.62 -20.08 -25.90
N GLN A 21 -27.72 -20.41 -25.21
CA GLN A 21 -28.12 -19.71 -23.96
C GLN A 21 -27.22 -20.05 -22.75
N ARG A 22 -26.45 -21.15 -22.80
CA ARG A 22 -25.51 -21.52 -21.73
C ARG A 22 -24.20 -20.75 -21.79
N THR A 23 -23.84 -20.20 -22.95
CA THR A 23 -22.62 -19.40 -23.12
C THR A 23 -22.78 -17.95 -22.65
N THR A 24 -24.00 -17.42 -22.63
CA THR A 24 -24.25 -16.04 -22.19
C THR A 24 -24.38 -15.92 -20.67
N HIS A 25 -24.70 -17.01 -19.96
CA HIS A 25 -24.85 -17.01 -18.49
C HIS A 25 -23.52 -17.20 -17.72
N ASP A 26 -22.46 -17.69 -18.38
CA ASP A 26 -21.14 -17.88 -17.74
C ASP A 26 -20.24 -16.62 -17.85
N SER A 27 -20.63 -15.69 -18.72
CA SER A 27 -19.87 -14.47 -19.00
C SER A 27 -19.93 -13.45 -17.84
N GLU A 28 -21.03 -13.42 -17.08
CA GLU A 28 -21.20 -12.51 -15.94
C GLU A 28 -20.35 -12.92 -14.72
N TRP A 29 -20.13 -14.23 -14.52
CA TRP A 29 -19.29 -14.72 -13.42
C TRP A 29 -17.79 -14.49 -13.69
N ASN A 30 -17.37 -14.63 -14.95
CA ASN A 30 -15.99 -14.37 -15.37
C ASN A 30 -15.63 -12.88 -15.35
N LEU A 31 -16.56 -11.98 -15.69
CA LEU A 31 -16.34 -10.52 -15.62
C LEU A 31 -16.21 -9.99 -14.17
N CYS A 32 -16.93 -10.58 -13.21
CA CYS A 32 -16.78 -10.28 -11.79
C CYS A 32 -15.44 -10.77 -11.20
N GLN A 33 -14.87 -11.85 -11.73
CA GLN A 33 -13.56 -12.35 -11.30
C GLN A 33 -12.41 -11.49 -11.81
N THR A 34 -12.49 -10.91 -13.01
CA THR A 34 -11.47 -9.99 -13.51
C THR A 34 -11.51 -8.62 -12.82
N ALA A 35 -12.70 -8.14 -12.44
CA ALA A 35 -12.83 -6.84 -11.75
C ALA A 35 -12.26 -6.84 -10.32
N SER A 36 -12.05 -8.01 -9.72
CA SER A 36 -11.48 -8.14 -8.37
C SER A 36 -10.04 -8.63 -8.36
N ARG A 37 -9.46 -8.97 -9.52
CA ARG A 37 -8.10 -9.51 -9.66
C ARG A 37 -7.08 -8.39 -9.89
N THR A 38 -6.61 -7.78 -8.80
CA THR A 38 -5.35 -7.01 -8.82
C THR A 38 -4.29 -7.89 -9.46
N ASP A 39 -3.89 -7.56 -10.69
CA ASP A 39 -2.85 -8.28 -11.39
C ASP A 39 -1.54 -8.13 -10.59
N PRO A 40 -0.73 -9.19 -10.45
CA PRO A 40 0.54 -9.09 -9.71
C PRO A 40 1.45 -8.00 -10.29
N THR A 41 1.31 -7.71 -11.59
CA THR A 41 1.96 -6.58 -12.27
C THR A 41 1.47 -5.22 -11.75
N GLU A 42 0.17 -5.05 -11.49
CA GLU A 42 -0.39 -3.82 -10.92
C GLU A 42 0.11 -3.63 -9.48
N ALA A 43 0.07 -4.69 -8.67
CA ALA A 43 0.59 -4.64 -7.30
C ALA A 43 2.09 -4.31 -7.27
N HIS A 44 2.87 -4.83 -8.21
CA HIS A 44 4.30 -4.51 -8.33
C HIS A 44 4.52 -3.05 -8.74
N ASN A 45 3.75 -2.53 -9.70
CA ASN A 45 3.80 -1.12 -10.10
C ASN A 45 3.45 -0.19 -8.93
N ASP A 46 2.41 -0.50 -8.15
CA ASP A 46 2.04 0.26 -6.94
C ASP A 46 3.18 0.29 -5.90
N ILE A 47 3.88 -0.83 -5.70
CA ILE A 47 5.04 -0.89 -4.79
C ILE A 47 6.18 -0.02 -5.32
N GLN A 48 6.49 -0.11 -6.61
CA GLN A 48 7.55 0.69 -7.24
C GLN A 48 7.22 2.20 -7.21
N GLU A 49 5.97 2.57 -7.43
CA GLU A 49 5.52 3.96 -7.32
C GLU A 49 5.67 4.49 -5.88
N ALA A 50 5.28 3.69 -4.89
CA ALA A 50 5.44 4.06 -3.47
C ALA A 50 6.92 4.23 -3.08
N LEU A 51 7.81 3.39 -3.60
CA LEU A 51 9.26 3.52 -3.40
C LEU A 51 9.84 4.75 -4.11
N ALA A 52 9.41 5.05 -5.34
CA ALA A 52 9.83 6.27 -6.03
C ALA A 52 9.34 7.53 -5.31
N GLU A 53 8.12 7.52 -4.75
CA GLU A 53 7.62 8.61 -3.92
C GLU A 53 8.42 8.75 -2.63
N LEU A 54 8.82 7.63 -2.00
CA LEU A 54 9.69 7.64 -0.83
C LEU A 54 11.03 8.30 -1.16
N GLU A 55 11.73 7.82 -2.20
CA GLU A 55 13.05 8.32 -2.59
C GLU A 55 13.02 9.81 -2.93
N SER A 56 12.04 10.25 -3.74
CA SER A 56 11.87 11.66 -4.09
C SER A 56 11.62 12.53 -2.85
N ARG A 57 10.89 12.02 -1.85
CA ARG A 57 10.66 12.73 -0.60
C ARG A 57 11.90 12.80 0.27
N VAL A 58 12.64 11.71 0.40
CA VAL A 58 13.89 11.68 1.17
C VAL A 58 14.91 12.65 0.57
N ASP A 59 15.03 12.69 -0.76
CA ASP A 59 15.91 13.62 -1.47
C ASP A 59 15.50 15.09 -1.30
N THR A 60 14.20 15.38 -1.37
CA THR A 60 13.67 16.75 -1.22
C THR A 60 13.63 17.19 0.26
N PHE A 61 13.68 16.26 1.20
CA PHE A 61 13.48 16.55 2.62
C PHE A 61 14.73 17.14 3.25
N HIS A 62 14.63 18.41 3.63
CA HIS A 62 15.64 19.07 4.44
C HIS A 62 15.26 19.03 5.92
N PHE A 63 16.05 18.28 6.70
CA PHE A 63 15.88 18.24 8.13
C PHE A 63 16.25 19.60 8.75
N PRO A 64 15.33 20.26 9.48
CA PRO A 64 15.61 21.57 10.06
C PRO A 64 16.65 21.42 11.18
N GLY A 65 17.64 22.32 11.20
CA GLY A 65 18.72 22.31 12.20
C GLY A 65 18.27 22.61 13.64
N SER A 66 17.00 22.97 13.85
CA SER A 66 16.42 23.20 15.17
C SER A 66 14.96 22.77 15.18
N LEU A 67 14.58 22.00 16.20
CA LEU A 67 13.22 21.50 16.41
C LEU A 67 12.65 22.11 17.68
N ASP A 68 11.37 22.48 17.63
CA ASP A 68 10.64 22.96 18.80
C ASP A 68 9.95 21.77 19.48
N PHE A 69 10.35 21.41 20.69
CA PHE A 69 9.72 20.31 21.40
C PHE A 69 8.61 20.81 22.31
N GLN A 70 7.52 20.04 22.46
CA GLN A 70 6.59 20.23 23.56
C GLN A 70 7.27 19.90 24.89
N GLN A 71 6.63 20.24 26.02
CA GLN A 71 7.18 19.96 27.34
C GLN A 71 7.62 18.49 27.45
N ALA A 72 8.83 18.30 27.97
CA ALA A 72 9.41 16.98 28.16
C ALA A 72 8.46 16.11 29.00
N PRO A 73 8.08 14.91 28.54
CA PRO A 73 7.33 14.00 29.38
C PRO A 73 8.17 13.66 30.61
N ALA A 74 7.52 13.53 31.77
CA ALA A 74 8.18 13.25 33.06
C ALA A 74 9.01 11.94 33.07
N ASN A 75 8.84 11.10 32.03
CA ASN A 75 9.36 9.74 31.96
C ASN A 75 10.67 9.62 31.17
N GLY A 76 11.34 10.73 30.82
CA GLY A 76 12.61 10.71 30.06
C GLY A 76 12.47 10.30 28.59
N GLN A 77 11.24 10.21 28.08
CA GLN A 77 10.95 9.92 26.68
C GLN A 77 11.14 11.17 25.80
N VAL A 78 11.42 10.99 24.51
CA VAL A 78 11.54 12.11 23.57
C VAL A 78 10.19 12.84 23.49
N PRO A 79 10.11 14.13 23.80
CA PRO A 79 8.87 14.88 23.70
C PRO A 79 8.35 14.91 22.26
N GLN A 80 7.03 15.02 22.13
CA GLN A 80 6.40 15.28 20.85
C GLN A 80 6.84 16.65 20.30
N LEU A 81 6.93 16.74 18.97
CA LEU A 81 7.21 18.01 18.31
C LEU A 81 6.04 18.95 18.51
N ALA A 82 6.32 20.21 18.84
CA ALA A 82 5.30 21.23 18.94
C ALA A 82 4.68 21.50 17.55
N ASP A 83 3.40 21.84 17.50
CA ASP A 83 2.73 22.24 16.27
C ASP A 83 3.14 23.68 15.89
N THR A 84 4.40 23.82 15.46
CA THR A 84 5.00 25.08 15.04
C THR A 84 5.42 24.99 13.58
N LYS A 85 5.50 26.13 12.90
CA LYS A 85 5.91 26.22 11.49
C LYS A 85 7.29 25.59 11.21
N ARG A 86 8.17 25.49 12.21
CA ARG A 86 9.50 24.85 12.07
C ARG A 86 9.41 23.34 12.00
N ASN A 87 8.48 22.76 12.75
CA ASN A 87 8.28 21.32 12.78
C ASN A 87 7.30 20.84 11.73
N THR A 88 6.55 21.73 11.08
CA THR A 88 5.60 21.39 10.02
C THR A 88 6.23 20.49 8.96
N ALA A 89 7.43 20.84 8.46
CA ALA A 89 8.12 20.00 7.47
C ALA A 89 8.41 18.58 7.98
N VAL A 90 8.81 18.43 9.24
CA VAL A 90 9.11 17.13 9.87
C VAL A 90 7.84 16.33 10.15
N ASN A 91 6.80 16.98 10.67
CA ASN A 91 5.51 16.36 10.93
C ASN A 91 4.81 15.93 9.63
N GLU A 92 4.87 16.76 8.58
CA GLU A 92 4.37 16.43 7.26
C GLU A 92 5.13 15.26 6.65
N HIS A 93 6.46 15.26 6.74
CA HIS A 93 7.29 14.16 6.26
C HIS A 93 6.98 12.86 7.01
N TYR A 94 6.90 12.88 8.35
CA TYR A 94 6.52 11.73 9.17
C TYR A 94 5.14 11.19 8.80
N LYS A 95 4.12 12.06 8.73
CA LYS A 95 2.76 11.68 8.34
C LYS A 95 2.71 11.06 6.95
N LYS A 96 3.53 11.56 6.01
CA LYS A 96 3.61 11.03 4.65
C LYS A 96 4.31 9.68 4.58
N LEU A 97 5.34 9.45 5.38
CA LEU A 97 5.95 8.12 5.54
C LEU A 97 4.96 7.11 6.14
N GLU A 98 4.17 7.52 7.14
CA GLU A 98 3.10 6.67 7.69
C GLU A 98 2.01 6.36 6.64
N GLU A 99 1.62 7.35 5.84
CA GLU A 99 0.65 7.19 4.75
C GLU A 99 1.17 6.19 3.70
N LEU A 100 2.44 6.31 3.31
CA LEU A 100 3.12 5.38 2.40
C LEU A 100 3.15 3.95 2.96
N SER A 101 3.52 3.80 4.24
CA SER A 101 3.51 2.50 4.92
C SER A 101 2.11 1.89 4.96
N ASN A 102 1.07 2.69 5.27
CA ASN A 102 -0.31 2.24 5.27
C ASN A 102 -0.78 1.83 3.87
N ARG A 103 -0.40 2.59 2.84
CA ARG A 103 -0.70 2.29 1.43
C ARG A 103 -0.08 0.95 1.03
N LEU A 104 1.20 0.73 1.32
CA LEU A 104 1.90 -0.54 1.07
C LEU A 104 1.24 -1.71 1.82
N GLN A 105 0.80 -1.51 3.06
CA GLN A 105 0.08 -2.54 3.81
C GLN A 105 -1.25 -2.95 3.19
N ARG A 106 -1.97 -2.02 2.54
CA ARG A 106 -3.24 -2.31 1.86
C ARG A 106 -3.09 -3.11 0.56
N ILE A 107 -1.90 -3.14 -0.03
CA ILE A 107 -1.65 -3.91 -1.26
C ILE A 107 -1.89 -5.39 -1.00
N LYS A 108 -2.82 -5.98 -1.78
CA LYS A 108 -3.17 -7.40 -1.70
C LYS A 108 -2.16 -8.21 -2.49
N THR A 109 -1.43 -9.08 -1.80
CA THR A 109 -0.40 -9.95 -2.42
C THR A 109 -0.99 -11.17 -3.11
N LYS A 110 -2.24 -11.56 -2.79
CA LYS A 110 -3.02 -12.66 -3.42
C LYS A 110 -2.26 -13.99 -3.59
N GLY A 111 -1.30 -14.28 -2.71
CA GLY A 111 -0.50 -15.50 -2.75
C GLY A 111 0.71 -15.44 -3.69
N ASP A 112 0.98 -14.29 -4.31
CA ASP A 112 2.21 -14.05 -5.05
C ASP A 112 3.36 -13.75 -4.08
N GLU A 113 4.33 -14.67 -4.04
CA GLU A 113 5.47 -14.59 -3.12
C GLU A 113 6.42 -13.44 -3.48
N ALA A 114 6.56 -13.11 -4.77
CA ALA A 114 7.42 -12.02 -5.22
C ALA A 114 6.82 -10.65 -4.82
N VAL A 115 5.50 -10.48 -4.97
CA VAL A 115 4.77 -9.29 -4.50
C VAL A 115 4.80 -9.22 -2.97
N ARG A 116 4.68 -10.35 -2.26
CA ARG A 116 4.80 -10.41 -0.80
C ARG A 116 6.18 -9.94 -0.31
N SER A 117 7.25 -10.45 -0.92
CA SER A 117 8.62 -10.06 -0.58
C SER A 117 8.88 -8.60 -0.93
N SER A 118 8.50 -8.15 -2.12
CA SER A 118 8.68 -6.75 -2.55
C SER A 118 7.93 -5.78 -1.64
N LYS A 119 6.71 -6.13 -1.23
CA LYS A 119 5.93 -5.33 -0.28
C LYS A 119 6.61 -5.28 1.09
N ALA A 120 7.11 -6.41 1.60
CA ALA A 120 7.78 -6.45 2.89
C ALA A 120 9.06 -5.62 2.88
N ASP A 121 9.84 -5.71 1.81
CA ASP A 121 11.05 -4.91 1.59
C ASP A 121 10.73 -3.41 1.53
N ALA A 122 9.71 -3.02 0.76
CA ALA A 122 9.29 -1.62 0.67
C ALA A 122 8.79 -1.07 2.01
N ILE A 123 8.05 -1.87 2.79
CA ILE A 123 7.63 -1.47 4.13
C ILE A 123 8.86 -1.30 5.04
N ALA A 124 9.83 -2.21 4.98
CA ALA A 124 11.05 -2.12 5.76
C ALA A 124 11.86 -0.85 5.45
N GLN A 125 11.98 -0.48 4.17
CA GLN A 125 12.63 0.77 3.76
C GLN A 125 11.91 2.01 4.33
N VAL A 126 10.58 2.08 4.24
CA VAL A 126 9.81 3.18 4.84
C VAL A 126 9.98 3.23 6.36
N GLN A 127 10.06 2.08 7.03
CA GLN A 127 10.31 2.01 8.47
C GLN A 127 11.71 2.46 8.85
N GLU A 128 12.73 2.08 8.07
CA GLU A 128 14.10 2.53 8.30
C GLU A 128 14.22 4.06 8.23
N GLU A 129 13.57 4.69 7.24
CA GLU A 129 13.52 6.15 7.12
C GLU A 129 12.78 6.82 8.30
N LEU A 130 11.69 6.20 8.79
CA LEU A 130 11.00 6.66 10.00
C LEU A 130 11.91 6.56 11.22
N GLU A 131 12.62 5.45 11.41
CA GLU A 131 13.56 5.25 12.52
C GLU A 131 14.72 6.24 12.45
N GLU A 132 15.24 6.53 11.25
CA GLU A 132 16.28 7.53 11.05
C GLU A 132 15.79 8.94 11.41
N LEU A 133 14.56 9.30 11.01
CA LEU A 133 13.96 10.56 11.41
C LEU A 133 13.79 10.65 12.94
N GLU A 134 13.40 9.56 13.59
CA GLU A 134 13.31 9.48 15.04
C GLU A 134 14.69 9.58 15.73
N ARG A 135 15.73 8.95 15.18
CA ARG A 135 17.10 9.06 15.66
C ARG A 135 17.60 10.50 15.59
N ARG A 136 17.36 11.20 14.47
CA ARG A 136 17.71 12.62 14.32
C ARG A 136 16.96 13.50 15.32
N LYS A 137 15.65 13.27 15.48
CA LYS A 137 14.82 13.93 16.49
C LYS A 137 15.40 13.72 17.90
N MET A 138 15.79 12.50 18.23
CA MET A 138 16.36 12.13 19.53
C MET A 138 17.73 12.78 19.75
N ALA A 139 18.57 12.87 18.72
CA ALA A 139 19.87 13.55 18.78
C ALA A 139 19.70 15.07 19.03
N VAL A 140 18.78 15.73 18.33
CA VAL A 140 18.44 17.14 18.57
C VAL A 140 17.93 17.31 20.00
N TRP A 141 17.03 16.44 20.45
CA TRP A 141 16.52 16.47 21.81
C TRP A 141 17.63 16.32 22.86
N HIS A 142 18.55 15.36 22.67
CA HIS A 142 19.67 15.14 23.57
C HIS A 142 20.56 16.39 23.69
N ASN A 143 20.84 17.07 22.56
CA ASN A 143 21.58 18.33 22.56
C ASN A 143 20.85 19.44 23.32
N VAL A 144 19.54 19.57 23.08
CA VAL A 144 18.69 20.55 23.80
C VAL A 144 18.62 20.22 25.29
N SER A 145 18.49 18.95 25.67
CA SER A 145 18.40 18.54 27.08
C SER A 145 19.71 18.74 27.83
N LEU A 146 20.85 18.50 27.18
CA LEU A 146 22.18 18.78 27.74
C LEU A 146 22.39 20.28 27.96
N LEU A 147 21.97 21.12 27.00
CA LEU A 147 22.05 22.58 27.12
C LEU A 147 21.14 23.13 28.23
N MET A 148 20.04 22.45 28.53
CA MET A 148 19.11 22.85 29.59
C MET A 148 19.51 22.37 31.01
N GLY A 149 20.65 21.68 31.18
CA GLY A 149 21.20 21.35 32.49
C GLY A 149 20.23 20.63 33.42
N ARG A 150 19.73 19.47 32.99
CA ARG A 150 19.01 18.53 33.87
C ARG A 150 19.95 17.52 34.50
#